data_AF-A0A5B7FXZ1-F1
#
_entry.id   AF-A0A5B7FXZ1-F1
#
_cell.length_a   1.000
_cell.length_b   1.000
_cell.length_c   1.000
_cell.angle_alpha   90.00
_cell.angle_beta   90.00
_cell.angle_gamma   90.00
#
_symmetry.space_group_name_H-M   'P 1'
#
loop_
_entity.id
_entity.type
_entity.pdbx_description
1 polymer ?
#
loop_
_entity_poly.entity_id
_entity_poly.type
_entity_poly.pdbx_seq_one_letter_code
_entity_poly.pdbx_strand_id
1 'polypeptide(L)'
;MQALYKVPIVHLYGVGLSHPNEFTSLTLLCTLSHKMLVIWGDLRRYNADFPWNHYRFRFRNPSLCAEPITEVIMSDMEAYILHSFSQPKRSKSWFNTDCFRAKHEQEFVYKKYLSLPSPESHELYISAWNHAKYILRLTKNSFINKKCQNLSKSNSPRDLSSGQKHLQ
;
A
#
# COMPACT_ATOMS: atom_id res chain seq x y z
N MET A 1 -31.60 -26.88 25.25
CA MET A 1 -31.14 -25.48 25.18
C MET A 1 -30.07 -25.43 24.09
N GLN A 2 -30.35 -25.25 22.78
CA GLN A 2 -30.69 -24.02 22.04
C GLN A 2 -29.85 -22.80 22.50
N ALA A 3 -29.12 -22.07 21.65
CA ALA A 3 -29.47 -21.64 20.30
C ALA A 3 -28.28 -21.53 19.32
N LEU A 4 -28.53 -21.94 18.07
CA LEU A 4 -27.76 -21.59 16.87
C LEU A 4 -28.21 -20.20 16.39
N TYR A 5 -27.29 -19.25 16.29
CA TYR A 5 -27.56 -17.96 15.65
C TYR A 5 -27.49 -18.12 14.12
N LYS A 6 -28.64 -18.43 13.50
CA LYS A 6 -28.87 -18.19 12.07
C LYS A 6 -29.28 -16.73 11.91
N VAL A 7 -28.41 -15.92 11.31
CA VAL A 7 -28.78 -14.56 10.85
C VAL A 7 -29.45 -14.71 9.48
N PRO A 8 -30.68 -14.22 9.27
CA PRO A 8 -31.32 -14.24 7.97
C PRO A 8 -30.71 -13.16 7.07
N ILE A 9 -30.13 -13.58 5.94
CA ILE A 9 -29.82 -12.68 4.82
C ILE A 9 -31.16 -12.31 4.19
N VAL A 10 -31.73 -11.18 4.63
CA VAL A 10 -32.90 -10.58 3.99
C VAL A 10 -32.47 -9.98 2.66
N HIS A 11 -33.06 -10.53 1.60
CA HIS A 11 -33.11 -9.99 0.25
C HIS A 11 -33.38 -8.47 0.26
N LEU A 12 -32.46 -7.68 -0.30
CA LEU A 12 -32.73 -6.31 -0.75
C LEU A 12 -32.38 -6.20 -2.24
N TYR A 13 -33.22 -6.83 -3.07
CA TYR A 13 -33.39 -6.41 -4.46
C TYR A 13 -34.76 -5.74 -4.57
N GLY A 14 -34.75 -4.43 -4.82
CA GLY A 14 -35.92 -3.69 -5.29
C GLY A 14 -36.43 -2.58 -4.38
N VAL A 15 -35.78 -1.41 -4.40
CA VAL A 15 -36.46 -0.10 -4.32
C VAL A 15 -35.67 0.88 -5.20
N GLY A 16 -36.40 1.69 -5.96
CA GLY A 16 -35.92 2.47 -7.10
C GLY A 16 -34.80 3.48 -6.81
N LEU A 17 -33.96 3.63 -7.83
CA LEU A 17 -32.91 4.64 -7.97
C LEU A 17 -33.53 6.04 -8.09
N SER A 18 -33.28 6.90 -7.11
CA SER A 18 -33.56 8.33 -7.25
C SER A 18 -32.78 9.19 -6.26
N HIS A 19 -31.44 9.19 -6.31
CA HIS A 19 -30.64 10.36 -5.91
C HIS A 19 -29.14 10.20 -6.31
N PRO A 20 -28.51 11.21 -6.95
CA PRO A 20 -27.10 11.15 -7.37
C PRO A 20 -26.08 11.12 -6.21
N ASN A 21 -26.54 11.29 -4.97
CA ASN A 21 -25.70 11.40 -3.78
C ASN A 21 -25.34 10.01 -3.19
N GLU A 22 -26.13 8.98 -3.50
CA GLU A 22 -25.95 7.62 -2.99
C GLU A 22 -24.89 6.84 -3.78
N PHE A 23 -24.74 7.12 -5.08
CA PHE A 23 -23.72 6.48 -5.93
C PHE A 23 -22.29 6.85 -5.48
N THR A 24 -22.08 8.10 -5.09
CA THR A 24 -20.80 8.58 -4.53
C THR A 24 -20.54 7.97 -3.15
N SER A 25 -21.60 7.81 -2.34
CA SER A 25 -21.53 7.18 -1.01
C SER A 25 -21.18 5.70 -1.09
N LEU A 26 -21.85 4.93 -1.95
CA LEU A 26 -21.58 3.50 -2.14
C LEU A 26 -20.20 3.24 -2.75
N THR A 27 -19.75 4.10 -3.67
CA THR A 27 -18.40 4.00 -4.25
C THR A 27 -17.32 4.34 -3.22
N LEU A 28 -17.55 5.37 -2.39
CA LEU A 28 -16.67 5.74 -1.29
C LEU A 28 -16.61 4.63 -0.23
N LEU A 29 -17.77 4.09 0.16
CA LEU A 29 -17.88 2.95 1.07
C LEU A 29 -17.15 1.73 0.51
N CYS A 30 -17.36 1.36 -0.75
CA CYS A 30 -16.69 0.23 -1.39
C CYS A 30 -15.17 0.41 -1.46
N THR A 31 -14.70 1.63 -1.74
CA THR A 31 -13.27 1.98 -1.77
C THR A 31 -12.66 1.93 -0.36
N LEU A 32 -13.37 2.42 0.65
CA LEU A 32 -12.96 2.34 2.05
C LEU A 32 -12.94 0.89 2.53
N SER A 33 -13.94 0.08 2.19
CA SER A 33 -14.02 -1.34 2.52
C SER A 33 -12.89 -2.14 1.88
N HIS A 34 -12.57 -1.89 0.61
CA HIS A 34 -11.46 -2.55 -0.07
C HIS A 34 -10.10 -2.18 0.54
N LYS A 35 -9.88 -0.89 0.82
CA LYS A 35 -8.67 -0.45 1.52
C LYS A 35 -8.56 -1.06 2.91
N MET A 36 -9.65 -1.11 3.65
CA MET A 36 -9.69 -1.71 4.98
C MET A 36 -9.39 -3.22 4.94
N LEU A 37 -9.88 -3.93 3.92
CA LEU A 37 -9.58 -5.36 3.70
C LEU A 37 -8.09 -5.60 3.39
N VAL A 38 -7.48 -4.73 2.58
CA VAL A 38 -6.04 -4.81 2.24
C VAL A 38 -5.17 -4.50 3.46
N ILE A 39 -5.49 -3.44 4.21
CA ILE A 39 -4.86 -3.05 5.48
C ILE A 39 -4.93 -4.21 6.49
N TRP A 40 -6.08 -4.87 6.58
CA TRP A 40 -6.27 -6.03 7.45
C TRP A 40 -5.49 -7.27 7.00
N GLY A 41 -5.24 -7.43 5.70
CA GLY A 41 -4.39 -8.50 5.17
C GLY A 41 -2.93 -8.34 5.58
N ASP A 42 -2.40 -7.14 5.46
CA ASP A 42 -1.01 -6.82 5.81
C ASP A 42 -0.79 -6.81 7.34
N LEU A 43 -1.75 -6.29 8.12
CA LEU A 43 -1.72 -6.38 9.58
C LEU A 43 -1.69 -7.85 10.06
N ARG A 44 -2.45 -8.73 9.42
CA ARG A 44 -2.43 -10.17 9.74
C ARG A 44 -1.10 -10.83 9.43
N ARG A 45 -0.42 -10.45 8.35
CA ARG A 45 0.91 -10.96 8.01
C ARG A 45 1.96 -10.50 9.01
N TYR A 46 1.95 -9.21 9.33
CA TYR A 46 2.84 -8.65 10.35
C TYR A 46 2.63 -9.31 11.73
N ASN A 47 1.37 -9.47 12.15
CA ASN A 47 1.06 -10.17 13.40
C ASN A 47 1.49 -11.65 13.35
N ALA A 48 1.56 -12.30 12.19
CA ALA A 48 2.06 -13.68 12.10
C ALA A 48 3.59 -13.77 12.30
N ASP A 49 4.33 -12.74 11.88
CA ASP A 49 5.79 -12.67 12.00
C ASP A 49 6.25 -12.14 13.38
N PHE A 50 5.34 -11.53 14.16
CA PHE A 50 5.66 -11.00 15.49
C PHE A 50 6.06 -12.12 16.46
N PRO A 51 7.14 -11.97 17.25
CA PRO A 51 7.67 -13.05 18.06
C PRO A 51 6.90 -13.20 19.39
N TRP A 52 5.62 -13.58 19.29
CA TRP A 52 4.69 -13.77 20.42
C TRP A 52 5.24 -14.68 21.52
N ASN A 53 6.11 -15.61 21.17
CA ASN A 53 6.74 -16.53 22.12
C ASN A 53 7.57 -15.80 23.20
N HIS A 54 8.08 -14.60 22.93
CA HIS A 54 8.76 -13.80 23.96
C HIS A 54 7.81 -13.16 24.98
N TYR A 55 6.52 -13.08 24.67
CA TYR A 55 5.47 -12.52 25.53
C TYR A 55 4.66 -13.62 26.23
N ARG A 56 4.45 -14.77 25.58
CA ARG A 56 3.60 -15.88 26.04
C ARG A 56 4.16 -16.66 27.25
N PHE A 57 5.43 -16.47 27.60
CA PHE A 57 6.10 -17.20 28.69
C PHE A 57 6.77 -16.32 29.75
N ARG A 58 6.68 -14.99 29.63
CA ARG A 58 7.28 -14.09 30.63
C ARG A 58 6.48 -14.02 31.93
N PHE A 59 5.17 -14.23 31.89
CA PHE A 59 4.32 -14.12 33.06
C PHE A 59 3.61 -15.44 33.34
N ARG A 60 3.69 -15.90 34.59
CA ARG A 60 3.01 -17.11 35.08
C ARG A 60 1.49 -16.93 35.18
N ASN A 61 1.03 -15.67 35.23
CA ASN A 61 -0.37 -15.32 35.30
C ASN A 61 -0.86 -14.82 33.92
N PRO A 62 -1.88 -15.45 33.31
CA PRO A 62 -2.47 -15.03 32.05
C PRO A 62 -2.96 -13.57 32.03
N SER A 63 -3.45 -13.04 33.16
CA SER A 63 -3.91 -11.65 33.23
C SER A 63 -2.75 -10.65 33.06
N LEU A 64 -1.57 -10.98 33.57
CA LEU A 64 -0.36 -10.17 33.44
C LEU A 64 0.27 -10.28 32.04
N CYS A 65 -0.05 -11.34 31.29
CA CYS A 65 0.29 -11.43 29.86
C CYS A 65 -0.64 -10.56 28.99
N ALA A 66 -1.87 -10.28 29.43
CA ALA A 66 -2.88 -9.59 28.62
C ALA A 66 -2.54 -8.10 28.41
N GLU A 67 -1.95 -7.44 29.40
CA GLU A 67 -1.57 -6.03 29.31
C GLU A 67 -0.49 -5.78 28.24
N PRO A 68 0.68 -6.43 28.26
CA PRO A 68 1.70 -6.23 27.21
C PRO A 68 1.26 -6.66 25.81
N ILE A 69 0.41 -7.69 25.72
CA ILE A 69 -0.14 -8.14 24.43
C ILE A 69 -1.10 -7.08 23.87
N THR A 70 -1.95 -6.50 24.72
CA THR A 70 -2.85 -5.41 24.34
C THR A 70 -2.07 -4.18 23.92
N GLU A 71 -1.01 -3.81 24.65
CA GLU A 71 -0.15 -2.67 24.30
C GLU A 71 0.53 -2.84 22.94
N VAL A 72 1.04 -4.04 22.63
CA VAL A 72 1.61 -4.35 21.32
C VAL A 72 0.55 -4.21 20.23
N ILE A 73 -0.62 -4.84 20.41
CA ILE A 73 -1.72 -4.78 19.44
C ILE A 73 -2.20 -3.34 19.23
N MET A 74 -2.36 -2.57 20.30
CA MET A 74 -2.78 -1.16 20.24
C MET A 74 -1.72 -0.29 19.57
N SER A 75 -0.44 -0.44 19.92
CA SER A 75 0.66 0.30 19.31
C SER A 75 0.76 -0.01 17.81
N ASP A 76 0.58 -1.29 17.44
CA ASP A 76 0.58 -1.72 16.04
C ASP A 76 -0.64 -1.17 15.29
N MET A 77 -1.83 -1.22 15.90
CA MET A 77 -3.03 -0.63 15.32
C MET A 77 -2.89 0.88 15.17
N GLU A 78 -2.35 1.60 16.14
CA GLU A 78 -2.14 3.05 16.08
C GLU A 78 -1.11 3.42 15.02
N ALA A 79 0.05 2.77 15.03
CA ALA A 79 1.06 2.97 13.98
C ALA A 79 0.46 2.65 12.60
N TYR A 80 -0.27 1.54 12.47
CA TYR A 80 -0.75 1.12 11.17
C TYR A 80 -1.95 1.93 10.67
N ILE A 81 -2.94 2.24 11.51
CA ILE A 81 -4.12 3.03 11.16
C ILE A 81 -3.70 4.48 10.89
N LEU A 82 -2.92 5.11 11.78
CA LEU A 82 -2.51 6.50 11.62
C LEU A 82 -1.62 6.68 10.38
N HIS A 83 -0.72 5.73 10.10
CA HIS A 83 0.11 5.76 8.88
C HIS A 83 -0.62 5.32 7.60
N SER A 84 -1.70 4.54 7.70
CA SER A 84 -2.52 4.15 6.54
C SER A 84 -3.41 5.29 6.03
N PHE A 85 -3.80 6.22 6.92
CA PHE A 85 -4.57 7.42 6.54
C PHE A 85 -3.66 8.59 6.13
N SER A 86 -2.42 8.66 6.62
CA SER A 86 -1.46 9.67 6.20
C SER A 86 -0.71 9.27 4.92
N GLN A 87 -1.42 9.36 3.79
CA GLN A 87 -0.90 9.25 2.41
C GLN A 87 -0.31 7.87 2.01
N PRO A 88 -0.45 7.46 0.74
CA PRO A 88 0.40 6.40 0.22
C PRO A 88 1.85 6.84 0.45
N LYS A 89 2.64 6.01 1.18
CA LYS A 89 4.10 6.15 1.36
C LYS A 89 4.66 6.93 0.19
N ARG A 90 5.13 8.18 0.43
CA ARG A 90 5.62 9.14 -0.58
C ARG A 90 5.90 8.39 -1.86
N SER A 91 5.01 8.50 -2.86
CA SER A 91 5.20 7.78 -4.12
C SER A 91 6.66 8.01 -4.48
N LYS A 92 7.39 6.91 -4.73
CA LYS A 92 8.83 7.00 -4.99
C LYS A 92 9.00 8.15 -5.97
N SER A 93 9.88 9.12 -5.74
CA SER A 93 9.87 10.36 -6.55
C SER A 93 10.13 10.15 -8.05
N TRP A 94 10.54 8.93 -8.44
CA TRP A 94 10.63 8.46 -9.82
C TRP A 94 9.32 7.87 -10.38
N PHE A 95 8.33 7.55 -9.56
CA PHE A 95 7.06 6.94 -9.94
C PHE A 95 6.08 8.03 -10.39
N ASN A 96 5.90 8.13 -11.70
CA ASN A 96 5.09 9.16 -12.34
C ASN A 96 3.72 8.62 -12.81
N THR A 97 2.93 9.48 -13.44
CA THR A 97 1.61 9.17 -14.01
C THR A 97 1.66 7.99 -15.00
N ASP A 98 2.72 7.85 -15.78
CA ASP A 98 2.84 6.75 -16.74
C ASP A 98 3.06 5.40 -16.04
N CYS A 99 3.84 5.38 -14.97
CA CYS A 99 3.99 4.19 -14.13
C CYS A 99 2.65 3.78 -13.50
N PHE A 100 1.86 4.76 -13.03
CA PHE A 100 0.54 4.51 -12.47
C PHE A 100 -0.40 3.91 -13.52
N ARG A 101 -0.48 4.55 -14.70
CA ARG A 101 -1.34 4.11 -15.82
C ARG A 101 -1.02 2.69 -16.25
N ALA A 102 0.27 2.39 -16.47
CA ALA A 102 0.70 1.07 -16.91
C ALA A 102 0.43 -0.02 -15.86
N LYS A 103 0.56 0.31 -14.55
CA LYS A 103 0.21 -0.62 -13.47
C LYS A 103 -1.29 -0.86 -13.37
N HIS A 104 -2.09 0.19 -13.50
CA HIS A 104 -3.55 0.08 -13.49
C HIS A 104 -4.05 -0.76 -14.68
N GLU A 105 -3.50 -0.54 -15.87
CA GLU A 105 -3.79 -1.35 -17.06
C GLU A 105 -3.42 -2.83 -16.85
N GLN A 106 -2.22 -3.10 -16.34
CA GLN A 106 -1.78 -4.45 -15.98
C GLN A 106 -2.79 -5.13 -15.02
N GLU A 107 -3.24 -4.43 -13.97
CA GLU A 107 -4.20 -4.96 -13.01
C GLU A 107 -5.59 -5.18 -13.62
N PHE A 108 -6.05 -4.27 -14.47
CA PHE A 108 -7.31 -4.40 -15.18
C PHE A 108 -7.33 -5.65 -16.07
N VAL A 109 -6.28 -5.84 -16.87
CA VAL A 109 -6.15 -7.01 -17.75
C VAL A 109 -6.00 -8.30 -16.94
N TYR A 110 -5.25 -8.27 -15.83
CA TYR A 110 -5.12 -9.42 -14.93
C TYR A 110 -6.48 -9.85 -14.34
N LYS A 111 -7.29 -8.89 -13.87
CA LYS A 111 -8.65 -9.18 -13.37
C LYS A 111 -9.54 -9.77 -14.46
N LYS A 112 -9.44 -9.25 -15.70
CA LYS A 112 -10.18 -9.81 -16.85
C LYS A 112 -9.75 -11.25 -17.15
N TYR A 113 -8.45 -11.53 -17.18
CA TYR A 113 -7.90 -12.88 -17.35
C TYR A 113 -8.42 -13.84 -16.27
N LEU A 114 -8.42 -13.43 -15.00
CA LEU A 114 -8.95 -14.26 -13.90
C LEU A 114 -10.46 -14.53 -14.04
N SER A 115 -11.23 -13.57 -14.55
CA SER A 115 -12.68 -13.75 -14.74
C SER A 115 -13.01 -14.68 -15.90
N LEU A 116 -12.19 -14.68 -16.96
CA LEU A 116 -12.39 -15.46 -18.18
C LEU A 116 -11.02 -15.93 -18.71
N PRO A 117 -10.49 -17.05 -18.18
CA PRO A 117 -9.21 -17.58 -18.61
C PRO A 117 -9.31 -18.14 -20.03
N SER A 118 -8.64 -17.49 -20.98
CA SER A 118 -8.50 -17.93 -22.37
C SER A 118 -7.07 -17.68 -22.85
N PRO A 119 -6.63 -18.33 -23.94
CA PRO A 119 -5.33 -18.05 -24.53
C PRO A 119 -5.15 -16.56 -24.89
N GLU A 120 -6.20 -15.93 -25.41
CA GLU A 120 -6.20 -14.52 -25.79
C GLU A 120 -6.12 -13.60 -24.56
N SER A 121 -6.88 -13.88 -23.50
CA SER A 121 -6.82 -13.08 -22.28
C SER A 121 -5.49 -13.23 -21.55
N HIS A 122 -4.88 -14.41 -21.64
CA HIS A 122 -3.54 -14.68 -21.12
C HIS A 122 -2.44 -13.92 -21.89
N GLU A 123 -2.50 -13.90 -23.22
CA GLU A 123 -1.57 -13.16 -24.06
C GLU A 123 -1.64 -11.65 -23.79
N LEU A 124 -2.85 -11.10 -23.69
CA LEU A 124 -3.06 -9.70 -23.30
C LEU A 124 -2.47 -9.38 -21.93
N TYR A 125 -2.64 -10.27 -20.96
CA TYR A 125 -2.05 -10.11 -19.63
C TYR A 125 -0.52 -10.09 -19.68
N ILE A 126 0.10 -11.02 -20.40
CA ILE A 126 1.56 -11.08 -20.58
C ILE A 126 2.08 -9.78 -21.22
N SER A 127 1.40 -9.30 -22.26
CA SER A 127 1.73 -8.05 -22.94
C SER A 127 1.66 -6.86 -21.99
N ALA A 128 0.54 -6.69 -21.26
CA ALA A 128 0.37 -5.61 -20.28
C ALA A 128 1.40 -5.69 -19.13
N TRP A 129 1.75 -6.90 -18.68
CA TRP A 129 2.77 -7.10 -17.65
C TRP A 129 4.16 -6.69 -18.12
N ASN A 130 4.56 -7.09 -19.34
CA ASN A 130 5.82 -6.69 -19.94
C ASN A 130 5.89 -5.18 -20.19
N HIS A 131 4.79 -4.60 -20.67
CA HIS A 131 4.67 -3.15 -20.87
C HIS A 131 4.87 -2.39 -19.56
N ALA A 132 4.15 -2.77 -18.49
CA ALA A 132 4.31 -2.16 -17.18
C ALA A 132 5.75 -2.28 -16.66
N LYS A 133 6.36 -3.47 -16.79
CA LYS A 133 7.75 -3.71 -16.39
C LYS A 133 8.73 -2.80 -17.14
N TYR A 134 8.53 -2.62 -18.44
CA TYR A 134 9.33 -1.73 -19.28
C TYR A 134 9.22 -0.27 -18.84
N ILE A 135 8.01 0.25 -18.67
CA ILE A 135 7.75 1.63 -18.25
C ILE A 135 8.39 1.90 -16.87
N LEU A 136 8.19 1.01 -15.89
CA LEU A 136 8.81 1.17 -14.57
C LEU A 136 10.34 1.24 -14.65
N ARG A 137 10.96 0.41 -15.49
CA ARG A 137 12.41 0.41 -15.70
C ARG A 137 12.89 1.71 -16.34
N LEU A 138 12.22 2.15 -17.41
CA LEU A 138 12.53 3.40 -18.10
C LEU A 138 12.47 4.60 -17.16
N THR A 139 11.37 4.75 -16.43
CA THR A 139 11.15 5.92 -15.59
C THR A 139 12.15 5.96 -14.43
N LYS A 140 12.47 4.79 -13.84
CA LYS A 140 13.51 4.68 -12.82
C LYS A 140 14.89 5.08 -13.37
N ASN A 141 15.26 4.62 -14.56
CA ASN A 141 16.54 4.95 -15.19
C ASN A 141 16.62 6.44 -15.55
N SER A 142 15.55 7.01 -16.10
CA SER A 142 15.45 8.45 -16.40
C SER A 142 15.64 9.30 -15.15
N PHE A 143 15.01 8.92 -14.04
CA PHE A 143 15.18 9.59 -12.75
C PHE A 143 16.63 9.52 -12.24
N ILE A 144 17.26 8.34 -12.29
CA ILE A 144 18.65 8.15 -11.90
C ILE A 144 19.56 9.05 -12.73
N ASN A 145 19.40 9.05 -14.06
CA ASN A 145 20.19 9.88 -14.96
C ASN A 145 20.05 11.37 -14.66
N LYS A 146 18.83 11.85 -14.42
CA LYS A 146 18.58 13.25 -14.02
C LYS A 146 19.25 13.60 -12.69
N LYS A 147 19.17 12.71 -11.70
CA LYS A 147 19.85 12.88 -10.41
C LYS A 147 21.36 12.96 -10.58
N CYS A 148 21.96 12.08 -11.38
CA CYS A 148 23.40 12.09 -11.67
C CYS A 148 23.83 13.41 -12.33
N GLN A 149 23.09 13.88 -13.35
CA GLN A 149 23.37 15.16 -14.01
C GLN A 149 23.30 16.35 -13.05
N ASN A 150 22.32 16.39 -12.16
CA ASN A 150 22.18 17.47 -11.18
C ASN A 150 23.36 17.50 -10.19
N LEU A 151 23.85 16.32 -9.77
CA LEU A 151 25.03 16.22 -8.92
C LEU A 151 26.30 16.68 -9.67
N SER A 152 26.49 16.24 -10.92
CA SER A 152 27.63 16.66 -11.75
C SER A 152 27.67 18.19 -11.97
N LYS A 153 26.50 18.83 -12.13
CA LYS A 153 26.39 20.29 -12.27
C LYS A 153 26.59 21.06 -10.95
N SER A 154 26.40 20.40 -9.80
CA SER A 154 26.55 21.03 -8.48
C SER A 154 28.00 21.12 -8.01
N ASN A 155 28.93 20.45 -8.70
CA ASN A 155 30.37 20.62 -8.50
C ASN A 155 30.88 21.87 -9.24
N SER A 156 30.32 23.04 -8.93
CA SER A 156 31.07 24.28 -9.11
C SER A 156 32.06 24.37 -7.94
N PRO A 157 33.37 24.61 -8.17
CA PRO A 157 34.32 24.79 -7.09
C PRO A 157 33.91 26.05 -6.32
N ARG A 158 33.23 25.88 -5.19
CA ARG A 158 33.18 26.93 -4.18
C ARG A 158 34.61 27.13 -3.71
N ASP A 159 35.13 28.34 -3.95
CA ASP A 159 36.45 28.81 -3.56
C ASP A 159 36.85 28.31 -2.17
N LEU A 160 37.73 27.31 -2.15
CA LEU A 160 38.52 26.91 -0.98
C LEU A 160 39.82 27.71 -0.92
N SER A 161 39.76 29.01 -1.24
CA SER A 161 40.91 29.92 -1.19
C SER A 161 40.54 31.26 -0.56
N SER A 162 40.34 31.28 0.75
CA SER A 162 40.58 32.49 1.56
C SER A 162 40.79 32.11 3.03
N GLY A 163 41.89 31.40 3.28
CA GLY A 163 42.26 30.96 4.62
C GLY A 163 43.76 30.96 4.87
N GLN A 164 44.51 31.89 4.28
CA GLN A 164 45.89 32.17 4.68
C GLN A 164 46.19 33.65 4.50
N LYS A 165 46.09 34.44 5.58
CA LYS A 165 47.00 35.55 5.94
C LYS A 165 46.87 35.85 7.43
N HIS A 166 47.59 35.11 8.27
CA HIS A 166 48.08 35.67 9.54
C HIS A 166 49.39 34.99 9.92
N LEU A 167 50.48 35.75 9.84
CA LEU A 167 51.73 35.70 10.63
C LEU A 167 52.89 36.25 9.79
N GLN A 168 53.08 37.56 9.85
CA GLN A 168 54.26 38.23 10.38
C GLN A 168 53.98 39.74 10.46
#